data_AF-A0A1E3RUF0-F1
#
_entry.id   AF-A0A1E3RUF0-F1
#
_cell.length_a   1.000
_cell.length_b   1.000
_cell.length_c   1.000
_cell.angle_alpha   90.00
_cell.angle_beta   90.00
_cell.angle_gamma   90.00
#
_symmetry.space_group_name_H-M   'P 1'
#
loop_
_entity.id
_entity.type
_entity.pdbx_description
1 polymer ?
#
loop_
_entity_poly.entity_id
_entity_poly.type
_entity_poly.pdbx_seq_one_letter_code
_entity_poly.pdbx_strand_id
1 'polypeptide(L)' 'MGADQPVWAKQVERLKVGAYQRFSKMTTESLSAKLRAVLAPEYVAQAREVATRLTKPAVSVSTAADLLEAAARDGRATR' A
#
# COMPACT_ATOMS: atom_id res chain seq x y z
N MET A 1 7.96 -4.88 14.16
CA MET A 1 7.19 -3.88 13.39
C MET A 1 8.19 -2.99 12.70
N GLY A 2 8.29 -3.09 11.37
CA GLY A 2 9.39 -2.53 10.58
C GLY A 2 9.50 -1.01 10.71
N ALA A 3 10.74 -0.51 10.68
CA ALA A 3 11.06 0.91 10.68
C ALA A 3 10.50 1.67 9.46
N ASP A 4 9.94 0.95 8.49
CA ASP A 4 9.34 1.45 7.25
C ASP A 4 7.89 1.91 7.42
N GLN A 5 7.16 1.45 8.44
CA GLN A 5 5.76 1.82 8.65
C GLN A 5 5.51 3.35 8.68
N PRO A 6 6.30 4.18 9.41
CA PRO A 6 6.11 5.63 9.38
C PRO A 6 6.41 6.26 8.02
N VAL A 7 7.33 5.67 7.26
CA VAL A 7 7.70 6.16 5.92
C VAL A 7 6.54 5.93 4.94
N TRP A 8 5.96 4.72 4.93
CA TRP A 8 4.79 4.41 4.10
C TRP A 8 3.54 5.18 4.53
N ALA A 9 3.32 5.31 5.84
CA ALA A 9 2.21 6.09 6.40
C ALA A 9 2.18 7.53 5.88
N LYS A 10 3.35 8.19 5.79
CA LYS A 10 3.46 9.55 5.23
C LYS A 10 2.98 9.61 3.78
N GLN A 11 3.19 8.55 2.99
CA GLN A 11 2.70 8.51 1.61
C GLN A 11 1.20 8.25 1.51
N VAL A 12 0.65 7.42 2.39
CA VAL A 12 -0.79 7.22 2.50
C VAL A 12 -1.50 8.55 2.80
N GLU A 13 -0.97 9.34 3.74
CA GLU A 13 -1.52 10.67 4.04
C GLU A 13 -1.31 11.68 2.91
N ARG A 14 -0.11 11.71 2.29
CA ARG A 14 0.19 12.62 1.16
C ARG A 14 -0.70 12.36 -0.05
N LEU A 15 -0.97 11.09 -0.35
CA LEU A 15 -1.84 10.68 -1.43
C LEU A 15 -3.32 10.80 -1.07
N LYS A 16 -3.69 11.20 0.16
CA LYS A 16 -5.07 11.23 0.67
C LYS A 16 -5.84 9.93 0.40
N VAL A 17 -5.17 8.79 0.61
CA VAL A 17 -5.79 7.45 0.49
C VAL A 17 -5.93 6.77 1.85
N GLY A 18 -5.67 7.49 2.93
CA GLY A 18 -5.84 7.02 4.29
C GLY A 18 -5.27 8.01 5.31
N ALA A 19 -5.20 7.57 6.56
CA ALA A 19 -4.70 8.36 7.67
C ALA A 19 -3.71 7.56 8.52
N TYR A 20 -2.80 8.26 9.18
CA TYR A 20 -1.87 7.68 10.14
C TYR A 20 -2.04 8.31 11.53
N GLN A 21 -1.87 7.47 12.55
CA GLN A 21 -1.73 7.90 13.93
C GLN A 21 -0.88 6.90 14.70
N ARG A 22 -0.03 7.41 15.61
CA ARG A 22 0.68 6.56 16.57
C ARG A 22 -0.31 6.01 17.58
N PHE A 23 -0.37 4.69 17.70
CA PHE A 23 -1.26 4.02 18.65
C PHE A 23 -1.08 4.50 20.09
N SER A 24 0.17 4.73 20.52
CA SER A 24 0.48 5.27 21.86
C SER A 24 -0.07 6.68 22.14
N LYS A 25 -0.52 7.40 21.11
CA LYS A 25 -1.15 8.73 21.22
C LYS A 25 -2.59 8.72 20.69
N MET A 26 -3.19 7.54 20.50
CA MET A 26 -4.54 7.41 19.98
C MET A 26 -5.56 7.51 21.09
N THR A 27 -6.63 8.24 20.82
CA THR A 27 -7.82 8.36 21.67
C THR A 27 -9.05 8.01 20.83
N THR A 28 -10.19 7.74 21.47
CA THR A 28 -11.44 7.47 20.76
C THR A 28 -11.86 8.65 19.88
N GLU A 29 -11.65 9.89 20.35
CA GLU A 29 -11.98 11.11 19.62
C GLU A 29 -11.09 11.28 18.39
N SER A 30 -9.78 11.11 18.56
CA SER A 30 -8.83 11.24 17.46
C SER A 30 -9.00 10.13 16.42
N LEU A 31 -9.27 8.89 16.85
CA LEU A 31 -9.63 7.79 15.96
C LEU A 31 -10.91 8.12 15.18
N SER A 32 -11.97 8.56 15.87
CA SER A 32 -13.24 8.92 15.24
C SER A 32 -13.06 10.06 14.23
N ALA A 33 -12.23 11.07 14.54
CA ALA A 33 -11.93 12.16 13.63
C ALA A 33 -11.18 11.67 12.38
N LYS A 34 -10.16 10.82 12.54
CA LYS A 34 -9.42 10.22 11.41
C LYS A 34 -10.32 9.34 10.55
N LEU A 35 -11.20 8.52 11.15
CA LEU A 35 -12.16 7.69 10.41
C LEU A 35 -13.15 8.53 9.61
N ARG A 36 -13.70 9.60 10.18
CA ARG A 36 -14.56 10.54 9.44
C ARG A 36 -13.82 11.17 8.26
N ALA A 37 -12.56 11.55 8.45
CA ALA A 37 -11.75 12.13 7.37
C ALA A 37 -11.54 11.15 6.21
N VAL A 38 -11.14 9.89 6.48
CA VAL A 38 -10.88 8.92 5.39
C VAL A 38 -12.14 8.44 4.68
N LEU A 39 -13.32 8.58 5.30
CA LEU A 39 -14.61 8.27 4.69
C LEU A 39 -15.19 9.44 3.89
N ALA A 40 -14.55 10.61 3.91
CA ALA A 40 -15.02 11.77 3.16
C ALA A 40 -14.92 11.51 1.64
N PRO A 41 -15.85 12.04 0.82
CA PRO A 41 -15.93 11.75 -0.60
C PRO A 41 -14.63 11.99 -1.38
N GLU A 42 -13.84 12.99 -0.98
CA GLU A 42 -12.56 13.32 -1.58
C GLU A 42 -11.50 12.23 -1.37
N TYR A 43 -11.48 11.57 -0.21
CA TYR A 43 -10.58 10.43 0.04
C TYR A 43 -11.01 9.22 -0.78
N VAL A 44 -12.33 8.98 -0.92
CA VAL A 44 -12.85 7.90 -1.76
C VAL A 44 -12.50 8.12 -3.23
N ALA A 45 -12.69 9.34 -3.74
CA ALA A 45 -12.34 9.70 -5.11
C ALA A 45 -10.83 9.54 -5.35
N GLN A 46 -10.00 10.02 -4.43
CA GLN A 46 -8.55 9.93 -4.55
C GLN A 46 -8.05 8.48 -4.47
N ALA A 47 -8.63 7.65 -3.60
CA ALA A 47 -8.31 6.23 -3.51
C ALA A 47 -8.64 5.50 -4.83
N ARG A 48 -9.79 5.82 -5.45
CA ARG A 48 -10.15 5.28 -6.77
C ARG A 48 -9.19 5.74 -7.86
N GLU A 49 -8.80 7.01 -7.86
CA GLU A 49 -7.82 7.55 -8.81
C GLU A 49 -6.44 6.88 -8.67
N VAL A 50 -5.97 6.68 -7.44
CA VAL A 50 -4.70 5.98 -7.20
C VAL A 50 -4.79 4.53 -7.66
N ALA A 51 -5.91 3.85 -7.42
CA ALA A 51 -6.10 2.47 -7.84
C ALA A 51 -5.98 2.28 -9.37
N THR A 52 -6.36 3.26 -10.19
CA THR A 52 -6.20 3.16 -11.66
C THR A 52 -4.74 3.22 -12.12
N ARG A 53 -3.84 3.74 -11.26
CA ARG A 53 -2.41 3.86 -11.53
C ARG A 53 -1.59 2.68 -11.00
N LEU A 54 -2.21 1.78 -10.24
CA LEU A 54 -1.53 0.60 -9.71
C LEU A 54 -1.40 -0.49 -10.78
N THR A 55 -0.34 -1.30 -10.66
CA THR A 55 -0.19 -2.50 -11.47
C THR A 55 -1.37 -3.43 -11.22
N LYS A 56 -1.97 -3.93 -12.31
CA LYS A 56 -3.09 -4.88 -12.20
C LYS A 56 -2.63 -6.16 -11.49
N PRO A 57 -3.42 -6.73 -10.56
CA PRO A 57 -3.02 -7.92 -9.81
C PRO A 57 -2.55 -9.09 -10.70
N ALA A 58 -3.25 -9.34 -11.81
CA ALA A 58 -2.88 -10.40 -12.74
C ALA A 58 -1.48 -10.20 -13.35
N VAL A 59 -1.09 -8.96 -13.64
CA VAL A 59 0.24 -8.62 -14.17
C VAL A 59 1.31 -8.85 -13.11
N SER A 60 1.06 -8.44 -11.87
CA SER A 60 2.01 -8.70 -10.77
C SER A 60 2.23 -10.19 -10.55
N VAL A 61 1.17 -11.00 -10.60
CA VAL A 61 1.25 -12.45 -10.41
C VAL A 61 2.02 -13.12 -11.55
N SER A 62 1.68 -12.80 -12.81
CA SER A 62 2.39 -13.39 -13.96
C SER A 62 3.87 -13.01 -13.93
N THR A 63 4.18 -11.73 -13.73
CA THR A 63 5.57 -11.25 -13.67
C THR A 63 6.35 -11.93 -12.55
N ALA A 64 5.75 -12.14 -11.37
CA ALA A 64 6.41 -12.83 -10.27
C ALA A 64 6.72 -14.29 -10.61
N ALA A 65 5.78 -14.99 -11.26
CA ALA A 65 5.98 -16.37 -11.72
C ALA A 65 7.10 -16.44 -12.79
N ASP A 66 7.04 -15.57 -13.81
CA ASP A 66 8.03 -15.51 -14.88
C ASP A 66 9.46 -15.30 -14.34
N LEU A 67 9.61 -14.38 -13.38
CA LEU A 67 10.88 -14.10 -12.71
C LEU A 67 11.41 -15.31 -11.93
N LEU A 68 10.52 -16.00 -11.21
CA LEU A 68 10.89 -17.20 -10.45
C LEU A 68 11.32 -18.34 -11.38
N GLU A 69 10.59 -18.57 -12.46
CA GLU A 69 10.92 -19.60 -13.44
C GLU A 69 12.22 -19.29 -14.18
N ALA A 70 12.48 -18.03 -14.53
CA ALA A 70 13.73 -17.60 -15.14
C ALA A 70 14.92 -17.90 -14.20
N ALA A 71 14.83 -17.50 -12.93
CA ALA A 71 15.86 -17.77 -11.94
C ALA A 71 16.12 -19.29 -11.77
N ALA A 72 15.06 -20.11 -11.81
CA ALA A 72 15.19 -21.56 -11.73
C ALA A 72 15.82 -22.19 -12.98
N ARG A 73 15.54 -21.65 -14.18
CA ARG A 73 16.20 -22.09 -15.42
C ARG A 73 17.68 -21.73 -15.42
N ASP A 74 18.02 -20.51 -15.01
CA ASP A 74 19.41 -20.04 -14.97
C ASP A 74 20.25 -20.85 -13.99
N GLY A 75 19.75 -21.09 -12.77
CA GLY A 75 20.44 -21.89 -11.76
C GLY A 75 20.59 -23.38 -12.12
N ARG A 76 19.79 -23.90 -13.07
CA ARG A 76 19.98 -25.24 -13.64
C ARG A 76 21.00 -25.25 -14.78
N ALA A 77 21.14 -24.16 -15.53
CA ALA A 77 22.15 -24.05 -16.59
C ALA A 77 23.57 -23.81 -16.03
N THR A 78 23.68 -23.29 -14.81
CA THR A 78 24.97 -23.09 -14.11
C THR A 78 25.42 -24.29 -13.27
N ARG A 79 24.69 -25.41 -13.29
CA ARG A 79 25.00 -26.64 -12.55
C ARG A 79 25.32 -27.78 -13.51
#